data_AF-A0A538LX57-F1
#
_entry.id   AF-A0A538LX57-F1
#
_cell.length_a   1.000
_cell.length_b   1.000
_cell.length_c   1.000
_cell.angle_alpha   90.00
_cell.angle_beta   90.00
_cell.angle_gamma   90.00
#
_symmetry.space_group_name_H-M   'P 1'
#
loop_
_entity.id
_entity.type
_entity.pdbx_description
1 polymer ?
#
loop_
_entity_poly.entity_id
_entity_poly.type
_entity_poly.pdbx_seq_one_letter_code
_entity_poly.pdbx_strand_id
1 'polypeptide(L)'
;MDVLVLIDKLDDLVHNAKAVPLTDQVRIDREEIYDILDQMRATIPEEIKQARWIVKERQEMLAEAKRECDRILGEAREQAVREASQTEIVKLAERQAGEIVDDARRQARETRLEMEDWADSILSTLEVNLDKFLSAVKRGR
;
A
#
# COMPACT_ATOMS: atom_id res chain seq x y z
N MET A 1 -1.43 -40.74 -25.12
CA MET A 1 -2.87 -40.92 -25.36
C MET A 1 -3.54 -40.31 -24.15
N ASP A 2 -4.44 -39.36 -24.33
CA ASP A 2 -5.09 -38.65 -23.22
C ASP A 2 -5.76 -39.66 -22.28
N VAL A 3 -5.71 -39.44 -20.96
CA VAL A 3 -6.32 -40.34 -19.97
C VAL A 3 -7.81 -40.53 -20.27
N LEU A 4 -8.49 -39.50 -20.78
CA LEU A 4 -9.89 -39.59 -21.19
C LEU A 4 -10.11 -40.63 -22.29
N VAL A 5 -9.23 -40.69 -23.28
CA VAL A 5 -9.32 -41.67 -24.38
C VAL A 5 -9.08 -43.10 -23.87
N LEU A 6 -8.24 -43.26 -22.85
CA LEU A 6 -8.04 -44.57 -22.21
C LEU A 6 -9.25 -45.01 -21.38
N ILE A 7 -9.94 -44.07 -20.74
CA ILE A 7 -11.21 -44.31 -20.05
C ILE A 7 -12.29 -44.72 -21.04
N ASP A 8 -12.44 -43.98 -22.15
CA ASP A 8 -13.42 -44.30 -23.19
C ASP A 8 -13.17 -45.70 -23.78
N LYS A 9 -11.91 -46.05 -24.05
CA LYS A 9 -11.55 -47.40 -24.50
C LYS A 9 -11.89 -48.47 -23.48
N LEU A 10 -11.67 -48.22 -22.19
CA LEU A 10 -12.02 -49.17 -21.14
C LEU A 10 -13.55 -49.35 -21.07
N ASP A 11 -14.31 -48.25 -21.20
CA ASP A 11 -15.77 -48.28 -21.19
C ASP A 11 -16.32 -49.04 -22.40
N ASP A 12 -15.79 -48.79 -23.60
CA ASP A 12 -16.12 -49.51 -24.83
C ASP A 12 -15.82 -51.00 -24.72
N LEU A 13 -14.69 -51.35 -24.11
CA LEU A 13 -14.24 -52.73 -23.93
C LEU A 13 -15.13 -53.50 -22.96
N VAL A 14 -15.64 -52.84 -21.92
CA VAL A 14 -16.64 -53.41 -20.99
C VAL A 14 -18.01 -53.51 -21.67
N HIS A 15 -18.44 -52.49 -22.41
CA HIS A 15 -19.73 -52.46 -23.11
C HIS A 15 -19.85 -53.53 -24.20
N ASN A 16 -18.78 -53.80 -24.93
CA ASN A 16 -18.78 -54.77 -26.04
C ASN A 16 -18.40 -56.19 -25.61
N ALA A 17 -18.17 -56.42 -24.31
CA ALA A 17 -17.75 -57.71 -23.79
C ALA A 17 -18.85 -58.78 -23.94
N LYS A 18 -18.44 -60.02 -24.23
CA LYS A 18 -19.40 -61.13 -24.41
C LYS A 18 -20.02 -61.52 -23.07
N ALA A 19 -21.34 -61.36 -22.94
CA ALA A 19 -22.10 -61.83 -21.79
C ALA A 19 -22.02 -63.36 -21.64
N VAL A 20 -21.94 -63.83 -20.40
CA VAL A 20 -21.96 -65.25 -20.05
C VAL A 20 -23.42 -65.68 -19.84
N PRO A 21 -23.90 -66.76 -20.49
CA PRO A 21 -25.30 -67.18 -20.36
C PRO A 21 -25.67 -67.52 -18.91
N LEU A 22 -26.89 -67.14 -18.50
CA LEU A 22 -27.44 -67.39 -17.15
C LEU A 22 -26.71 -66.65 -16.01
N THR A 23 -25.85 -65.67 -16.30
CA THR A 23 -25.19 -64.82 -15.29
C THR A 23 -25.16 -63.34 -15.71
N ASP A 24 -24.97 -62.44 -14.74
CA ASP A 24 -24.74 -61.01 -14.98
C ASP A 24 -23.25 -60.70 -15.27
N GLN A 25 -22.47 -61.69 -15.70
CA GLN A 25 -21.03 -61.56 -15.93
C GLN A 25 -20.69 -61.39 -17.40
N VAL A 26 -19.66 -60.58 -17.67
CA VAL A 26 -19.10 -60.40 -19.01
C VAL A 26 -17.69 -60.98 -19.08
N ARG A 27 -17.35 -61.58 -20.22
CA ARG A 27 -16.02 -62.12 -20.48
C ARG A 27 -15.18 -61.09 -21.22
N ILE A 28 -14.08 -60.71 -20.60
CA ILE A 28 -13.16 -59.69 -21.09
C ILE A 28 -11.76 -60.29 -21.24
N ASP A 29 -10.99 -59.81 -22.23
CA ASP A 29 -9.57 -60.13 -22.34
C ASP A 29 -8.78 -59.46 -21.22
N ARG A 30 -8.07 -60.28 -20.45
CA ARG A 30 -7.28 -59.83 -19.31
C ARG A 30 -6.08 -59.00 -19.77
N GLU A 31 -5.44 -59.36 -20.88
CA GLU A 31 -4.24 -58.70 -21.39
C GLU A 31 -4.58 -57.27 -21.85
N GLU A 32 -5.69 -57.12 -22.57
CA GLU A 32 -6.17 -55.83 -23.08
C GLU A 32 -6.55 -54.85 -21.94
N ILE A 33 -7.16 -55.34 -20.85
CA ILE A 33 -7.40 -54.51 -19.65
C ILE A 33 -6.08 -54.04 -19.03
N TYR A 34 -5.11 -54.95 -18.86
CA TYR A 34 -3.84 -54.59 -18.22
C TYR A 34 -3.06 -53.58 -19.04
N ASP A 35 -3.07 -53.69 -20.36
CA ASP A 35 -2.44 -52.72 -21.26
C ASP A 35 -3.05 -51.32 -21.11
N ILE A 36 -4.38 -51.21 -21.02
CA ILE A 36 -5.06 -49.92 -20.79
C ILE A 36 -4.71 -49.37 -19.41
N LEU A 37 -4.72 -50.21 -18.36
CA LEU A 37 -4.38 -49.81 -17.00
C LEU A 37 -2.94 -49.32 -16.88
N ASP A 38 -2.00 -49.98 -17.56
CA ASP A 38 -0.58 -49.59 -17.54
C ASP A 38 -0.36 -48.28 -18.31
N GLN A 39 -1.06 -48.07 -19.43
CA GLN A 39 -1.04 -46.79 -20.14
C GLN A 39 -1.63 -45.65 -19.28
N MET A 40 -2.72 -45.92 -18.55
CA MET A 40 -3.31 -44.94 -17.62
C MET A 40 -2.35 -44.62 -16.48
N ARG A 41 -1.71 -45.64 -15.89
CA ARG A 41 -0.70 -45.47 -14.84
C ARG A 41 0.54 -44.70 -15.30
N ALA A 42 0.91 -44.83 -16.56
CA ALA A 42 2.00 -44.05 -17.14
C ALA A 42 1.61 -42.58 -17.42
N THR A 43 0.38 -42.32 -17.83
CA THR A 43 -0.06 -41.00 -18.33
C THR A 43 -0.61 -40.09 -17.23
N ILE A 44 -1.43 -40.62 -16.32
CA ILE A 44 -2.08 -39.85 -15.23
C ILE A 44 -1.08 -39.04 -14.38
N PRO A 45 0.06 -39.60 -13.93
CA PRO A 45 0.99 -38.86 -13.08
C PRO A 45 1.58 -37.62 -13.77
N GLU A 46 1.82 -37.70 -15.07
CA GLU A 46 2.39 -36.61 -15.86
C GLU A 46 1.36 -35.50 -16.07
N GLU A 47 0.11 -35.83 -16.42
CA GLU A 47 -0.97 -34.85 -16.55
C GLU A 47 -1.24 -34.12 -15.22
N ILE A 48 -1.26 -34.83 -14.09
CA ILE A 48 -1.41 -34.21 -12.77
C ILE A 48 -0.22 -33.31 -12.45
N LYS A 49 1.00 -33.70 -12.82
CA LYS A 49 2.20 -32.88 -12.64
C LYS A 49 2.12 -31.59 -13.47
N GLN A 50 1.70 -31.68 -14.73
CA GLN A 50 1.50 -30.53 -15.61
C GLN A 50 0.41 -29.61 -15.07
N ALA A 51 -0.74 -30.14 -14.65
CA ALA A 51 -1.82 -29.34 -14.07
C ALA A 51 -1.35 -28.58 -12.82
N ARG A 52 -0.62 -29.25 -11.91
CA ARG A 52 -0.04 -28.60 -10.73
C ARG A 52 0.98 -27.52 -11.10
N TRP A 53 1.79 -27.77 -12.13
CA TRP A 53 2.76 -26.79 -12.62
C TRP A 53 2.06 -25.55 -13.18
N ILE A 54 1.03 -25.71 -14.01
CA ILE A 54 0.23 -24.60 -14.56
C ILE A 54 -0.40 -23.76 -13.44
N VAL A 55 -0.96 -24.41 -12.42
CA VAL A 55 -1.56 -23.69 -11.28
C VAL A 55 -0.50 -22.90 -10.53
N LYS A 56 0.68 -23.49 -10.30
CA LYS A 56 1.81 -22.83 -9.64
C LYS A 56 2.31 -21.62 -10.45
N GLU A 57 2.55 -21.81 -11.75
CA GLU A 57 3.02 -20.76 -12.66
C GLU A 57 2.04 -19.59 -12.70
N ARG A 58 0.74 -19.87 -12.75
CA ARG A 58 -0.31 -18.85 -12.70
C ARG A 58 -0.27 -18.06 -11.38
N GLN A 59 -0.05 -18.73 -10.26
CA GLN A 59 0.05 -18.05 -8.96
C GLN A 59 1.29 -17.17 -8.88
N GLU A 60 2.43 -17.62 -9.41
CA GLU A 60 3.67 -16.85 -9.47
C GLU A 60 3.50 -15.61 -10.36
N MET A 61 2.92 -15.78 -11.55
CA MET A 61 2.61 -14.68 -12.47
C MET A 61 1.67 -13.64 -11.85
N LEU A 62 0.63 -14.07 -11.14
CA LEU A 62 -0.28 -13.15 -10.44
C LEU A 62 0.41 -12.40 -9.30
N ALA A 63 1.30 -13.08 -8.56
CA ALA A 63 2.07 -12.45 -7.50
C ALA A 63 3.06 -11.42 -8.04
N GLU A 64 3.72 -11.71 -9.16
CA GLU A 64 4.61 -10.78 -9.85
C GLU A 64 3.86 -9.57 -10.38
N ALA A 65 2.74 -9.77 -11.09
CA ALA A 65 1.90 -8.69 -11.58
C ALA A 65 1.40 -7.77 -10.46
N LYS A 66 1.05 -8.34 -9.30
CA LYS A 66 0.65 -7.54 -8.13
C LYS A 66 1.80 -6.70 -7.59
N ARG A 67 3.00 -7.28 -7.43
CA ARG A 67 4.19 -6.54 -6.98
C ARG A 67 4.54 -5.41 -7.96
N GLU A 68 4.41 -5.66 -9.24
CA GLU A 68 4.68 -4.67 -10.28
C GLU A 68 3.67 -3.53 -10.26
N CYS A 69 2.37 -3.84 -10.12
CA CYS A 69 1.34 -2.82 -9.89
C CYS A 69 1.63 -1.98 -8.65
N ASP A 70 1.98 -2.61 -7.53
CA ASP A 70 2.31 -1.91 -6.28
C ASP A 70 3.54 -0.99 -6.46
N ARG A 71 4.55 -1.45 -7.22
CA ARG A 71 5.74 -0.65 -7.59
C ARG A 71 5.36 0.58 -8.42
N ILE A 72 4.60 0.38 -9.50
CA ILE A 72 4.16 1.47 -10.40
C ILE A 72 3.31 2.48 -9.64
N LEU A 73 2.39 2.03 -8.78
CA LEU A 73 1.57 2.93 -7.97
C LEU A 73 2.41 3.72 -6.96
N GLY A 74 3.44 3.10 -6.37
CA GLY A 74 4.40 3.79 -5.51
C GLY A 74 5.13 4.90 -6.27
N GLU A 75 5.71 4.58 -7.42
CA GLU A 75 6.45 5.52 -8.26
C GLU A 75 5.56 6.67 -8.75
N ALA A 76 4.33 6.38 -9.17
CA ALA A 76 3.36 7.38 -9.60
C ALA A 76 2.97 8.34 -8.48
N ARG A 77 2.78 7.83 -7.25
CA ARG A 77 2.49 8.68 -6.08
C ARG A 77 3.65 9.59 -5.74
N GLU A 78 4.87 9.07 -5.71
CA GLU A 78 6.05 9.90 -5.46
C GLU A 78 6.22 10.97 -6.54
N GLN A 79 6.00 10.62 -7.80
CA GLN A 79 6.06 11.56 -8.91
C GLN A 79 4.99 12.66 -8.77
N ALA A 80 3.76 12.30 -8.44
CA ALA A 80 2.69 13.26 -8.21
C ALA A 80 3.01 14.23 -7.07
N VAL A 81 3.62 13.74 -5.98
CA VAL A 81 4.07 14.60 -4.86
C VAL A 81 5.17 15.56 -5.31
N ARG A 82 6.14 15.09 -6.10
CA ARG A 82 7.21 15.93 -6.67
C ARG A 82 6.66 17.00 -7.60
N GLU A 83 5.73 16.66 -8.47
CA GLU A 83 5.11 17.62 -9.40
C GLU A 83 4.23 18.63 -8.67
N ALA A 84 3.48 18.19 -7.65
CA ALA A 84 2.69 19.08 -6.81
C ALA A 84 3.58 20.07 -6.05
N SER A 85 4.70 19.63 -5.46
CA SER A 85 5.63 20.53 -4.77
C SER A 85 6.37 21.48 -5.73
N GLN A 86 6.59 21.06 -6.98
CA GLN A 86 7.16 21.91 -8.02
C GLN A 86 6.17 22.91 -8.60
N THR A 87 4.87 22.78 -8.31
CA THR A 87 3.86 23.70 -8.81
C THR A 87 4.12 25.09 -8.24
N GLU A 88 4.15 26.10 -9.13
CA GLU A 88 4.42 27.49 -8.77
C GLU A 88 3.48 28.03 -7.67
N ILE A 89 2.28 27.47 -7.56
CA ILE A 89 1.31 27.77 -6.49
C ILE A 89 1.87 27.39 -5.11
N VAL A 90 2.51 26.23 -4.96
CA VAL A 90 3.08 25.79 -3.68
C VAL A 90 4.28 26.67 -3.31
N LYS A 91 5.17 26.93 -4.26
CA LYS A 91 6.31 27.84 -4.02
C LYS A 91 5.87 29.27 -3.67
N LEU A 92 4.81 29.76 -4.34
CA LEU A 92 4.23 31.07 -4.02
C LEU A 92 3.64 31.07 -2.61
N ALA A 93 2.90 30.02 -2.24
CA ALA A 93 2.32 29.88 -0.91
C ALA A 93 3.40 29.81 0.19
N GLU A 94 4.48 29.06 -0.03
CA GLU A 94 5.62 28.99 0.89
C GLU A 94 6.31 30.35 1.06
N ARG A 95 6.50 31.09 -0.05
CA ARG A 95 7.07 32.45 0.00
C ARG A 95 6.17 33.39 0.79
N GLN A 96 4.86 33.39 0.50
CA GLN A 96 3.88 34.21 1.22
C GLN A 96 3.84 33.85 2.71
N ALA A 97 3.87 32.56 3.06
CA ALA A 97 3.93 32.12 4.44
C ALA A 97 5.21 32.62 5.14
N GLY A 98 6.36 32.57 4.46
CA GLY A 98 7.61 33.14 4.95
C GLY A 98 7.52 34.64 5.20
N GLU A 99 6.96 35.39 4.25
CA GLU A 99 6.75 36.83 4.38
C GLU A 99 5.83 37.18 5.56
N ILE A 100 4.74 36.44 5.76
CA ILE A 100 3.82 36.62 6.89
C ILE A 100 4.54 36.36 8.22
N VAL A 101 5.34 35.31 8.32
CA VAL A 101 6.08 34.98 9.54
C VAL A 101 7.14 36.05 9.84
N ASP A 102 7.84 36.53 8.82
CA ASP A 102 8.85 37.58 9.00
C ASP A 102 8.22 38.91 9.38
N ASP A 103 7.05 39.23 8.83
CA ASP A 103 6.29 40.42 9.21
C ASP A 103 5.78 40.35 10.64
N ALA A 104 5.15 39.23 11.03
CA ALA A 104 4.74 38.98 12.40
C ALA A 104 5.92 39.09 13.38
N ARG A 105 7.11 38.60 13.00
CA ARG A 105 8.34 38.74 13.80
C ARG A 105 8.83 40.17 13.90
N ARG A 106 8.70 40.98 12.84
CA ARG A 106 9.04 42.42 12.87
C ARG A 106 8.10 43.15 13.82
N GLN A 107 6.79 43.00 13.62
CA GLN A 107 5.76 43.64 14.46
C GLN A 107 5.93 43.26 15.94
N ALA A 108 6.23 41.99 16.24
CA ALA A 108 6.46 41.54 17.61
C ALA A 108 7.69 42.22 18.24
N ARG A 109 8.76 42.46 17.47
CA ARG A 109 9.94 43.19 17.96
C ARG A 109 9.65 44.67 18.18
N GLU A 110 8.97 45.32 17.25
CA GLU A 110 8.55 46.72 17.37
C GLU A 110 7.67 46.92 18.60
N THR A 111 6.63 46.10 18.75
CA THR A 111 5.75 46.12 19.92
C THR A 111 6.53 45.95 21.23
N ARG A 112 7.55 45.07 21.25
CA ARG A 112 8.36 44.87 22.45
C ARG A 112 9.16 46.13 22.81
N LEU A 113 9.78 46.77 21.82
CA LEU A 113 10.55 48.00 22.02
C LEU A 113 9.63 49.15 22.48
N GLU A 114 8.46 49.30 21.86
CA GLU A 114 7.47 50.30 22.28
C GLU A 114 7.01 50.09 23.74
N MET A 115 6.86 48.84 24.17
CA MET A 115 6.49 48.50 25.55
C MET A 115 7.63 48.77 26.53
N GLU A 116 8.89 48.55 26.13
CA GLU A 116 10.08 48.91 26.92
C GLU A 116 10.13 50.44 27.14
N ASP A 117 9.98 51.23 26.07
CA ASP A 117 9.93 52.70 26.14
C ASP A 117 8.77 53.21 27.00
N TRP A 118 7.60 52.57 26.89
CA TRP A 118 6.43 52.91 27.69
C TRP A 118 6.63 52.62 29.18
N ALA A 119 7.27 51.48 29.51
CA ALA A 119 7.59 51.12 30.88
C ALA A 119 8.56 52.15 31.51
N ASP A 120 9.60 52.56 30.78
CA ASP A 120 10.54 53.57 31.23
C ASP A 120 9.86 54.93 31.47
N SER A 121 8.94 55.33 30.58
CA SER A 121 8.16 56.56 30.73
C SER A 121 7.30 56.55 32.01
N ILE A 122 6.65 55.42 32.30
CA ILE A 122 5.86 55.26 33.53
C ILE A 122 6.74 55.31 34.77
N LEU A 123 7.87 54.60 34.75
CA LEU A 123 8.80 54.58 35.88
C LEU A 123 9.37 55.96 36.16
N SER A 124 9.76 56.70 35.12
CA SER A 124 10.22 58.09 35.25
C SER A 124 9.14 59.00 35.83
N THR A 125 7.89 58.87 35.36
CA THR A 125 6.76 59.64 35.89
C THR A 125 6.50 59.32 37.36
N LEU A 126 6.59 58.04 37.74
CA LEU A 126 6.43 57.60 39.12
C LEU A 126 7.54 58.17 40.02
N GLU A 127 8.80 58.12 39.57
CA GLU A 127 9.95 58.68 40.28
C GLU A 127 9.75 60.17 40.58
N VAL A 128 9.38 60.96 39.56
CA VAL A 128 9.11 62.39 39.71
C VAL A 128 8.00 62.66 40.73
N ASN A 129 6.94 61.85 40.72
CA ASN A 129 5.84 62.01 41.67
C ASN A 129 6.26 61.64 43.10
N LEU A 130 7.02 60.56 43.28
CA LEU A 130 7.54 60.16 44.59
C LEU A 130 8.49 61.22 45.17
N ASP A 131 9.36 61.83 44.36
CA ASP A 131 10.24 62.91 44.80
C ASP A 131 9.46 64.14 45.28
N LYS A 132 8.38 64.51 44.56
CA LYS A 132 7.45 65.57 45.00
C LYS A 132 6.80 65.25 46.34
N PHE A 133 6.34 64.02 46.54
CA PHE A 133 5.72 63.60 47.81
C PHE A 133 6.73 63.60 48.96
N LEU A 134 7.94 63.05 48.75
CA LEU A 134 9.01 63.06 49.75
C LEU A 134 9.41 64.48 50.13
N SER A 135 9.52 65.39 49.15
CA SER A 135 9.80 66.80 49.38
C SER A 135 8.70 67.49 50.18
N ALA A 136 7.42 67.15 49.94
CA ALA A 136 6.30 67.68 50.74
C ALA A 136 6.36 67.20 52.20
N VAL A 137 6.67 65.91 52.43
CA VAL A 137 6.82 65.35 53.79
C VAL A 137 7.98 66.01 54.53
N LYS A 138 9.12 66.23 53.87
CA LYS A 138 10.28 66.92 54.47
C LYS A 138 9.95 68.37 54.89
N ARG A 139 9.12 69.09 54.13
CA ARG A 139 8.67 70.45 54.48
C ARG A 139 7.65 70.48 55.61
N GLY A 140 6.91 69.40 55.82
CA GLY A 140 5.92 69.28 56.90
C GLY A 140 6.49 68.81 58.25
N ARG A 141 7.79 68.48 58.30
CA ARG A 141 8.55 68.20 59.53
C ARG A 141 9.30 69.45 59.98
#